data_AF-A0A131ZXK7-F1
#
_entry.id   AF-A0A131ZXK7-F1
#
_cell.length_a   1.000
_cell.length_b   1.000
_cell.length_c   1.000
_cell.angle_alpha   90.00
_cell.angle_beta   90.00
_cell.angle_gamma   90.00
#
_symmetry.space_group_name_H-M   'P 1'
#
loop_
_entity.id
_entity.type
_entity.pdbx_description
1 polymer ?
#
loop_
_entity_poly.entity_id
_entity_poly.type
_entity_poly.pdbx_seq_one_letter_code
_entity_poly.pdbx_strand_id
1 'polypeptide(L)'
;MWRIGDRKLIKGIVWDGGSDWIVLSKNFSHYLTYSQDHLLSSLREYFRFSLLPVESFFHTILRNSEFCATIVSNNLRSTNWNRKKGCRCQQKHIVDWCGCSPNVFRIKDINRLLATESKPLFFARKFDHQIDSGIIDFVEFKFLEKNFGDTIDYDLYYQNTYHWLHDDAKVLKEFRRRFYEYFAKKFIETFQDRCFTDIGPDVETSILESGFLLNKNQFFGSVIKFNAQTTNAEILLQQKQNDTFLFTENNLQLQILKVCNKFDEKEEKFRNFECLLFQTDSLEIMHQWKLELGLHRIEFVLLDAQNYPFFFDEIVLNQTHRNRSKISQIFLYKIKHVTLNYGLHKLILVKTKRFT
;
A
#
# COMPACT_ATOMS: atom_id res chain seq x y z
N MET A 1 -5.67 -5.67 -19.66
CA MET A 1 -6.95 -6.34 -20.02
C MET A 1 -7.75 -5.37 -20.87
N TRP A 2 -7.83 -5.67 -22.17
CA TRP A 2 -8.38 -4.75 -23.17
C TRP A 2 -9.87 -4.99 -23.39
N ARG A 3 -10.67 -3.93 -23.44
CA ARG A 3 -12.09 -4.04 -23.80
C ARG A 3 -12.24 -3.90 -25.31
N ILE A 4 -12.55 -5.02 -25.98
CA ILE A 4 -12.59 -5.09 -27.46
C ILE A 4 -13.98 -4.86 -28.08
N GLY A 5 -15.04 -4.82 -27.29
CA GLY A 5 -16.40 -4.58 -27.78
C GLY A 5 -17.48 -5.20 -26.88
N ASP A 6 -18.71 -5.14 -27.37
CA ASP A 6 -19.87 -5.72 -26.71
C ASP A 6 -20.14 -7.15 -27.21
N ARG A 7 -20.73 -7.98 -26.35
CA ARG A 7 -21.20 -9.32 -26.72
C ARG A 7 -22.54 -9.63 -26.05
N LYS A 8 -23.33 -10.49 -26.70
CA LYS A 8 -24.61 -10.94 -26.16
C LYS A 8 -24.40 -12.00 -25.08
N LEU A 9 -25.22 -11.97 -24.04
CA LEU A 9 -25.28 -13.05 -23.06
C LEU A 9 -25.87 -14.31 -23.71
N ILE A 10 -25.33 -15.47 -23.34
CA ILE A 10 -25.89 -16.78 -23.69
C ILE A 10 -27.30 -16.88 -23.08
N LYS A 11 -28.28 -17.25 -23.90
CA LYS A 11 -29.68 -17.43 -23.48
C LYS A 11 -29.91 -18.85 -22.95
N GLY A 12 -30.96 -19.03 -22.16
CA GLY A 12 -31.35 -20.34 -21.63
C GLY A 12 -30.59 -20.79 -20.38
N ILE A 13 -29.78 -19.89 -19.80
CA ILE A 13 -29.08 -20.12 -18.53
C ILE A 13 -29.33 -18.97 -17.55
N VAL A 14 -29.19 -19.25 -16.26
CA VAL A 14 -29.28 -18.28 -15.17
C VAL A 14 -27.89 -17.69 -14.90
N TRP A 15 -27.71 -16.39 -15.12
CA TRP A 15 -26.48 -15.69 -14.78
C TRP A 15 -26.47 -15.32 -13.30
N ASP A 16 -25.35 -15.61 -12.61
CA ASP A 16 -25.16 -15.28 -11.19
C ASP A 16 -23.70 -14.90 -10.92
N GLY A 17 -23.46 -14.17 -9.83
CA GLY A 17 -22.14 -13.68 -9.47
C GLY A 17 -22.07 -13.05 -8.09
N GLY A 18 -20.85 -12.85 -7.61
CA GLY A 18 -20.57 -12.30 -6.29
C GLY A 18 -19.08 -12.34 -5.98
N SER A 19 -18.75 -12.72 -4.74
CA SER A 19 -17.36 -12.84 -4.31
C SER A 19 -16.63 -13.93 -5.10
N ASP A 20 -15.38 -13.66 -5.46
CA ASP A 20 -14.40 -14.62 -5.98
C ASP A 20 -13.80 -15.51 -4.89
N TRP A 21 -13.91 -15.12 -3.62
CA TRP A 21 -13.66 -16.00 -2.47
C TRP A 21 -14.88 -16.86 -2.21
N ILE A 22 -14.75 -18.16 -2.46
CA ILE A 22 -15.79 -19.18 -2.34
C ILE A 22 -15.23 -20.44 -1.69
N VAL A 23 -16.12 -21.37 -1.30
CA VAL A 23 -15.77 -22.71 -0.85
C VAL A 23 -16.50 -23.69 -1.77
N LEU A 24 -15.75 -24.58 -2.42
CA LEU A 24 -16.29 -25.57 -3.35
C LEU A 24 -16.20 -26.96 -2.72
N SER A 25 -17.27 -27.75 -2.84
CA SER A 25 -17.23 -29.17 -2.45
C SER A 25 -16.31 -29.95 -3.39
N LYS A 26 -15.79 -31.10 -2.93
CA LYS A 26 -14.98 -32.01 -3.75
C LYS A 26 -15.75 -32.45 -5.00
N ASN A 27 -17.03 -32.79 -4.87
CA ASN A 27 -17.85 -33.28 -5.98
C ASN A 27 -18.04 -32.22 -7.06
N PHE A 28 -18.37 -30.99 -6.67
CA PHE A 28 -18.52 -29.90 -7.64
C PHE A 28 -17.17 -29.52 -8.28
N SER A 29 -16.09 -29.51 -7.51
CA SER A 29 -14.73 -29.33 -8.05
C SER A 29 -14.35 -30.43 -9.06
N HIS A 30 -14.75 -31.68 -8.80
CA HIS A 30 -14.51 -32.81 -9.70
C HIS A 30 -15.30 -32.64 -11.01
N TYR A 31 -16.59 -32.28 -10.94
CA TYR A 31 -17.40 -31.95 -12.11
C TYR A 31 -16.77 -30.80 -12.91
N LEU A 32 -16.39 -29.71 -12.25
CA LEU A 32 -15.75 -28.55 -12.87
C LEU A 32 -14.42 -28.88 -13.54
N THR A 33 -13.75 -29.97 -13.19
CA THR A 33 -12.45 -30.35 -13.73
C THR A 33 -12.59 -31.36 -14.87
N TYR A 34 -13.30 -32.46 -14.63
CA TYR A 34 -13.27 -33.65 -15.49
C TYR A 34 -14.52 -33.86 -16.33
N SER A 35 -15.62 -33.16 -16.04
CA SER A 35 -16.84 -33.30 -16.82
C SER A 35 -16.64 -32.80 -18.25
N GLN A 36 -17.26 -33.50 -19.19
CA GLN A 36 -17.34 -33.12 -20.62
C GLN A 36 -18.70 -32.48 -20.96
N ASP A 37 -19.42 -31.99 -19.94
CA ASP A 37 -20.70 -31.31 -20.10
C ASP A 37 -20.61 -30.13 -21.08
N HIS A 38 -21.56 -30.06 -22.01
CA HIS A 38 -21.66 -28.99 -23.01
C HIS A 38 -21.86 -27.61 -22.35
N LEU A 39 -22.61 -27.52 -21.26
CA LEU A 39 -22.77 -26.29 -20.49
C LEU A 39 -21.43 -25.79 -19.96
N LEU A 40 -20.65 -26.69 -19.35
CA LEU A 40 -19.36 -26.38 -18.75
C LEU A 40 -18.35 -25.94 -19.80
N SER A 41 -18.23 -26.68 -20.90
CA SER A 41 -17.31 -26.33 -22.01
C SER A 41 -17.68 -25.00 -22.65
N SER A 42 -18.97 -24.75 -22.90
CA SER A 42 -19.46 -23.47 -23.44
C SER A 42 -19.18 -22.29 -22.49
N LEU A 43 -19.40 -22.47 -21.18
CA LEU A 43 -19.13 -21.42 -20.19
C LEU A 43 -17.65 -21.18 -19.99
N ARG A 44 -16.79 -22.20 -20.07
CA ARG A 44 -15.32 -22.02 -20.04
C ARG A 44 -14.87 -21.11 -21.19
N GLU A 45 -15.34 -21.34 -22.41
CA GLU A 45 -14.99 -20.51 -23.55
C GLU A 45 -15.55 -19.08 -23.41
N TYR A 46 -16.77 -18.94 -22.91
CA TYR A 46 -17.34 -17.61 -22.62
C TYR A 46 -16.52 -16.85 -21.57
N PHE A 47 -16.15 -17.51 -20.47
CA PHE A 47 -15.43 -16.88 -19.37
C PHE A 47 -13.94 -16.62 -19.66
N ARG A 48 -13.35 -17.31 -20.64
CA ARG A 48 -11.99 -17.07 -21.16
C ARG A 48 -11.74 -15.60 -21.55
N PHE A 49 -12.76 -14.93 -22.08
CA PHE A 49 -12.72 -13.53 -22.52
C PHE A 49 -13.54 -12.60 -21.63
N SER A 50 -13.67 -12.92 -20.34
CA SER A 50 -14.42 -12.11 -19.38
C SER A 50 -13.51 -11.34 -18.44
N LEU A 51 -13.94 -10.13 -18.07
CA LEU A 51 -13.35 -9.41 -16.94
C LEU A 51 -13.82 -10.05 -15.63
N LEU A 52 -12.91 -10.17 -14.64
CA LEU A 52 -13.18 -10.75 -13.31
C LEU A 52 -13.93 -12.10 -13.40
N PRO A 53 -13.45 -13.07 -14.20
CA PRO A 53 -14.24 -14.25 -14.56
C PRO A 53 -14.64 -15.08 -13.33
N VAL A 54 -13.78 -15.14 -12.32
CA VAL A 54 -14.01 -15.91 -11.09
C VAL A 54 -15.10 -15.32 -10.18
N GLU A 55 -15.49 -14.06 -10.36
CA GLU A 55 -16.62 -13.45 -9.64
C GLU A 55 -17.98 -13.92 -10.17
N SER A 56 -18.05 -14.67 -11.28
CA SER A 56 -19.33 -15.15 -11.83
C SER A 56 -19.30 -16.56 -12.44
N PHE A 57 -18.14 -17.06 -12.87
CA PHE A 57 -17.99 -18.39 -13.50
C PHE A 57 -18.56 -19.51 -12.63
N PHE A 58 -18.08 -19.62 -11.39
CA PHE A 58 -18.49 -20.70 -10.48
C PHE A 58 -19.97 -20.58 -10.09
N HIS A 59 -20.43 -19.35 -9.81
CA HIS A 59 -21.82 -19.06 -9.45
C HIS A 59 -22.77 -19.46 -10.59
N THR A 60 -22.45 -19.06 -11.82
CA THR A 60 -23.24 -19.36 -13.01
C THR A 60 -23.27 -20.88 -13.28
N ILE A 61 -22.14 -21.59 -13.23
CA ILE A 61 -22.16 -23.05 -13.45
C ILE A 61 -22.94 -23.77 -12.35
N LEU A 62 -22.75 -23.38 -11.09
CA LEU A 62 -23.42 -24.03 -9.97
C LEU A 62 -24.94 -23.89 -10.08
N ARG A 63 -25.45 -22.72 -10.50
CA ARG A 63 -26.88 -22.47 -10.73
C ARG A 63 -27.50 -23.28 -11.86
N ASN A 64 -26.71 -23.68 -12.85
CA ASN A 64 -27.21 -24.31 -14.08
C ASN A 64 -26.80 -25.79 -14.22
N SER A 65 -26.10 -26.36 -13.24
CA SER A 65 -25.69 -27.77 -13.25
C SER A 65 -26.57 -28.59 -12.30
N GLU A 66 -26.34 -29.91 -12.28
CA GLU A 66 -26.95 -30.84 -11.33
C GLU A 66 -26.69 -30.48 -9.85
N PHE A 67 -25.71 -29.60 -9.58
CA PHE A 67 -25.34 -29.14 -8.25
C PHE A 67 -26.17 -27.93 -7.76
N CYS A 68 -27.16 -27.46 -8.51
CA CYS A 68 -27.91 -26.24 -8.19
C CYS A 68 -28.60 -26.26 -6.81
N ALA A 69 -28.96 -27.45 -6.31
CA ALA A 69 -29.56 -27.63 -4.99
C ALA A 69 -28.54 -27.54 -3.83
N THR A 70 -27.23 -27.50 -4.09
CA THR A 70 -26.19 -27.45 -3.05
C THR A 70 -25.71 -26.04 -2.74
N ILE A 71 -26.37 -25.02 -3.27
CA ILE A 71 -25.96 -23.61 -3.09
C ILE A 71 -26.26 -23.15 -1.66
N VAL A 72 -25.22 -22.67 -0.99
CA VAL A 72 -25.35 -21.90 0.25
C VAL A 72 -24.96 -20.45 -0.05
N SER A 73 -25.89 -19.51 0.13
CA SER A 73 -25.68 -18.08 -0.14
C SER A 73 -24.86 -17.37 0.95
N ASN A 74 -23.75 -17.98 1.34
CA ASN A 74 -22.76 -17.42 2.26
C ASN A 74 -21.40 -18.03 1.92
N ASN A 75 -20.41 -17.19 1.60
CA ASN A 75 -19.06 -17.63 1.26
C ASN A 75 -18.14 -17.82 2.46
N LEU A 76 -18.67 -17.65 3.68
CA LEU A 76 -17.96 -17.83 4.95
C LEU A 76 -16.87 -16.77 5.20
N ARG A 77 -16.92 -15.62 4.52
CA ARG A 77 -15.90 -14.55 4.59
C ARG A 77 -16.42 -13.23 5.13
N SER A 78 -15.65 -12.59 5.99
CA SER A 78 -15.80 -11.17 6.31
C SER A 78 -14.92 -10.32 5.37
N THR A 79 -15.53 -9.41 4.61
CA THR A 79 -14.79 -8.52 3.70
C THR A 79 -15.05 -7.06 4.05
N ASN A 80 -13.98 -6.30 4.35
CA ASN A 80 -14.10 -4.90 4.77
C ASN A 80 -14.34 -3.95 3.58
N TRP A 81 -15.57 -3.94 3.06
CA TRP A 81 -15.95 -3.03 1.98
C TRP A 81 -16.22 -1.62 2.52
N ASN A 82 -15.40 -0.65 2.11
CA ASN A 82 -15.69 0.77 2.25
C ASN A 82 -15.63 1.44 0.88
N ARG A 83 -16.76 1.51 0.17
CA ARG A 83 -16.83 2.01 -1.21
C ARG A 83 -16.32 3.45 -1.35
N LYS A 84 -16.51 4.30 -0.34
CA LYS A 84 -16.02 5.69 -0.36
C LYS A 84 -14.49 5.78 -0.47
N LYS A 85 -13.76 4.78 0.04
CA LYS A 85 -12.29 4.73 -0.05
C LYS A 85 -11.79 3.75 -1.12
N GLY A 86 -12.45 2.60 -1.26
CA GLY A 86 -11.99 1.48 -2.08
C GLY A 86 -12.37 1.51 -3.56
N CYS A 87 -13.32 2.37 -3.97
CA CYS A 87 -13.77 2.49 -5.36
C CYS A 87 -13.22 3.77 -6.03
N ARG A 88 -11.91 3.80 -6.33
CA ARG A 88 -11.24 4.97 -6.94
C ARG A 88 -10.72 4.72 -8.36
N CYS A 89 -11.16 3.66 -9.03
CA CYS A 89 -10.69 3.30 -10.38
C CYS A 89 -9.16 3.20 -10.51
N GLN A 90 -8.48 2.71 -9.45
CA GLN A 90 -7.02 2.71 -9.35
C GLN A 90 -6.35 1.81 -10.41
N GLN A 91 -7.07 0.79 -10.88
CA GLN A 91 -6.56 -0.22 -11.81
C GLN A 91 -6.73 0.15 -13.29
N LYS A 92 -7.15 1.39 -13.62
CA LYS A 92 -7.40 1.80 -15.01
C LYS A 92 -6.20 1.66 -15.95
N HIS A 93 -4.98 1.67 -15.40
CA HIS A 93 -3.74 1.46 -16.16
C HIS A 93 -3.46 -0.02 -16.49
N ILE A 94 -4.15 -0.95 -15.85
CA ILE A 94 -4.01 -2.41 -16.01
C ILE A 94 -5.20 -2.97 -16.83
N VAL A 95 -6.39 -2.40 -16.63
CA VAL A 95 -7.64 -2.86 -17.21
C VAL A 95 -8.51 -1.69 -17.66
N ASP A 96 -9.19 -1.86 -18.78
CA ASP A 96 -10.14 -0.91 -19.36
C ASP A 96 -11.49 -0.90 -18.59
N TRP A 97 -11.43 -0.89 -17.27
CA TRP A 97 -12.60 -0.89 -16.38
C TRP A 97 -12.26 -0.27 -15.02
N CYS A 98 -13.28 0.24 -14.34
CA CYS A 98 -13.14 0.72 -12.97
C CYS A 98 -13.52 -0.37 -11.97
N GLY A 99 -12.56 -0.78 -11.14
CA GLY A 99 -12.78 -1.73 -10.06
C GLY A 99 -12.88 -1.06 -8.69
N CYS A 100 -13.29 -1.88 -7.72
CA CYS A 100 -13.20 -1.58 -6.30
C CYS A 100 -12.31 -2.62 -5.62
N SER A 101 -11.68 -2.24 -4.51
CA SER A 101 -10.93 -3.17 -3.66
C SER A 101 -11.33 -3.00 -2.21
N PRO A 102 -11.48 -4.09 -1.43
CA PRO A 102 -11.69 -4.00 0.01
C PRO A 102 -10.56 -3.22 0.70
N ASN A 103 -10.90 -2.61 1.82
CA ASN A 103 -9.95 -1.92 2.68
C ASN A 103 -9.24 -2.93 3.60
N VAL A 104 -8.05 -2.55 4.06
CA VAL A 104 -7.39 -3.26 5.14
C VAL A 104 -8.15 -3.00 6.45
N PHE A 105 -8.41 -4.05 7.23
CA PHE A 105 -8.91 -3.91 8.60
C PHE A 105 -7.90 -3.14 9.44
N ARG A 106 -8.36 -2.40 10.45
CA ARG A 106 -7.52 -1.67 11.39
C ARG A 106 -7.99 -1.90 12.81
N ILE A 107 -7.22 -1.48 13.82
CA ILE A 107 -7.63 -1.56 15.23
C ILE A 107 -9.02 -0.95 15.47
N LYS A 108 -9.36 0.14 14.79
CA LYS A 108 -10.70 0.77 14.87
C LYS A 108 -11.84 -0.11 14.34
N ASP A 109 -11.54 -1.16 13.58
CA ASP A 109 -12.51 -2.10 13.03
C ASP A 109 -12.69 -3.36 13.91
N ILE A 110 -12.02 -3.47 15.09
CA ILE A 110 -12.12 -4.62 16.01
C ILE A 110 -13.58 -5.00 16.29
N ASN A 111 -14.43 -4.03 16.61
CA ASN A 111 -15.85 -4.30 16.93
C ASN A 111 -16.59 -4.96 15.76
N ARG A 112 -16.18 -4.70 14.50
CA ARG A 112 -16.76 -5.38 13.34
C ARG A 112 -16.36 -6.85 13.26
N LEU A 113 -15.12 -7.17 13.63
CA LEU A 113 -14.64 -8.54 13.67
C LEU A 113 -15.28 -9.31 14.84
N LEU A 114 -15.38 -8.71 16.03
CA LEU A 114 -16.09 -9.31 17.16
C LEU A 114 -17.55 -9.60 16.84
N ALA A 115 -18.23 -8.70 16.10
CA ALA A 115 -19.60 -8.92 15.64
C ALA A 115 -19.77 -10.07 14.64
N THR A 116 -18.69 -10.75 14.23
CA THR A 116 -18.75 -11.96 13.39
C THR A 116 -18.68 -13.27 14.16
N GLU A 117 -18.38 -13.25 15.46
CA GLU A 117 -18.17 -14.46 16.30
C GLU A 117 -19.42 -15.35 16.37
N SER A 118 -20.62 -14.78 16.32
CA SER A 118 -21.88 -15.53 16.30
C SER A 118 -22.35 -15.94 14.90
N LYS A 119 -21.58 -15.61 13.85
CA LYS A 119 -21.95 -15.87 12.45
C LYS A 119 -21.07 -17.01 11.89
N PRO A 120 -21.57 -17.80 10.92
CA PRO A 120 -20.77 -18.79 10.23
C PRO A 120 -19.81 -18.10 9.24
N LEU A 121 -18.79 -17.42 9.78
CA LEU A 121 -17.73 -16.72 9.07
C LEU A 121 -16.39 -17.20 9.65
N PHE A 122 -15.52 -17.73 8.81
CA PHE A 122 -14.30 -18.41 9.26
C PHE A 122 -13.01 -17.70 8.82
N PHE A 123 -13.11 -16.78 7.86
CA PHE A 123 -11.97 -16.00 7.39
C PHE A 123 -12.36 -14.55 7.16
N ALA A 124 -11.38 -13.64 7.24
CA ALA A 124 -11.58 -12.23 6.96
C ALA A 124 -10.50 -11.69 6.00
N ARG A 125 -10.82 -10.61 5.27
CA ARG A 125 -9.87 -9.87 4.43
C ARG A 125 -10.23 -8.39 4.27
N LYS A 126 -9.26 -7.49 4.07
CA LYS A 126 -7.81 -7.73 3.96
C LYS A 126 -7.07 -7.36 5.25
N PHE A 127 -5.90 -7.94 5.44
CA PHE A 127 -4.93 -7.58 6.45
C PHE A 127 -3.60 -7.25 5.76
N ASP A 128 -2.86 -6.27 6.26
CA ASP A 128 -1.58 -5.82 5.70
C ASP A 128 -0.75 -5.18 6.83
N HIS A 129 0.37 -5.81 7.21
CA HIS A 129 1.28 -5.33 8.26
C HIS A 129 1.84 -3.94 7.97
N GLN A 130 1.92 -3.54 6.69
CA GLN A 130 2.35 -2.19 6.32
C GLN A 130 1.34 -1.11 6.74
N ILE A 131 0.07 -1.50 6.90
CA ILE A 131 -1.02 -0.58 7.21
C ILE A 131 -1.30 -0.58 8.71
N ASP A 132 -1.56 -1.74 9.29
CA ASP A 132 -1.89 -1.91 10.70
C ASP A 132 -1.56 -3.36 11.14
N SER A 133 -0.45 -3.53 11.85
CA SER A 133 -0.03 -4.81 12.47
C SER A 133 -0.87 -5.14 13.70
N GLY A 134 -1.29 -4.14 14.46
CA GLY A 134 -2.03 -4.36 15.72
C GLY A 134 -3.35 -5.10 15.51
N ILE A 135 -4.03 -4.89 14.38
CA ILE A 135 -5.23 -5.67 14.07
C ILE A 135 -4.94 -7.14 13.75
N ILE A 136 -3.73 -7.43 13.25
CA ILE A 136 -3.27 -8.79 12.97
C ILE A 136 -2.97 -9.46 14.31
N ASP A 137 -2.21 -8.80 15.18
CA ASP A 137 -1.92 -9.26 16.54
C ASP A 137 -3.21 -9.55 17.32
N PHE A 138 -4.19 -8.64 17.23
CA PHE A 138 -5.51 -8.84 17.81
C PHE A 138 -6.19 -10.11 17.28
N VAL A 139 -6.17 -10.34 15.96
CA VAL A 139 -6.80 -11.52 15.36
C VAL A 139 -6.08 -12.81 15.79
N GLU A 140 -4.75 -12.80 15.81
CA GLU A 140 -3.96 -13.95 16.27
C GLU A 140 -4.24 -14.29 17.74
N PHE A 141 -4.29 -13.27 18.59
CA PHE A 141 -4.57 -13.45 20.01
C PHE A 141 -6.02 -13.90 20.25
N LYS A 142 -7.00 -13.18 19.68
CA LYS A 142 -8.43 -13.37 20.01
C LYS A 142 -9.07 -14.56 19.28
N PHE A 143 -8.71 -14.80 18.02
CA PHE A 143 -9.40 -15.82 17.19
C PHE A 143 -8.53 -17.06 16.93
N LEU A 144 -7.21 -16.95 17.01
CA LEU A 144 -6.30 -18.09 16.83
C LEU A 144 -5.71 -18.59 18.15
N GLU A 145 -6.08 -17.97 19.27
CA GLU A 145 -5.63 -18.31 20.63
C GLU A 145 -4.10 -18.39 20.76
N LYS A 146 -3.39 -17.60 19.95
CA LYS A 146 -1.93 -17.54 20.01
C LYS A 146 -1.51 -16.58 21.12
N ASN A 147 -0.79 -17.11 22.10
CA ASN A 147 -0.13 -16.31 23.13
C ASN A 147 1.38 -16.54 23.02
N PHE A 148 2.12 -15.56 22.50
CA PHE A 148 3.56 -15.72 22.31
C PHE A 148 4.41 -15.17 23.48
N GLY A 149 3.79 -14.88 24.63
CA GLY A 149 4.47 -14.39 25.83
C GLY A 149 5.25 -13.09 25.60
N ASP A 150 6.19 -12.77 26.50
CA ASP A 150 7.06 -11.59 26.43
C ASP A 150 8.27 -11.78 25.49
N THR A 151 8.39 -12.94 24.83
CA THR A 151 9.62 -13.35 24.12
C THR A 151 9.70 -12.92 22.65
N ILE A 152 8.61 -12.43 22.05
CA ILE A 152 8.57 -12.00 20.65
C ILE A 152 8.27 -10.51 20.59
N ASP A 153 9.13 -9.76 19.90
CA ASP A 153 8.90 -8.34 19.61
C ASP A 153 7.81 -8.22 18.53
N TYR A 154 6.54 -8.29 18.95
CA TYR A 154 5.35 -8.14 18.09
C TYR A 154 5.35 -6.84 17.29
N ASP A 155 6.13 -5.85 17.72
CA ASP A 155 6.10 -4.54 17.13
C ASP A 155 6.93 -4.44 15.84
N LEU A 156 7.82 -5.41 15.58
CA LEU A 156 8.70 -5.42 14.42
C LEU A 156 8.14 -6.23 13.25
N TYR A 157 8.12 -5.59 12.07
CA TYR A 157 7.78 -6.25 10.81
C TYR A 157 8.87 -5.99 9.77
N TYR A 158 9.50 -7.07 9.30
CA TYR A 158 10.47 -7.02 8.21
C TYR A 158 9.85 -7.45 6.89
N GLN A 159 10.12 -6.70 5.82
CA GLN A 159 9.73 -7.08 4.48
C GLN A 159 10.91 -6.93 3.51
N ASN A 160 11.32 -8.06 2.92
CA ASN A 160 12.23 -8.06 1.78
C ASN A 160 11.55 -7.43 0.55
N THR A 161 12.29 -6.61 -0.18
CA THR A 161 11.84 -5.91 -1.40
C THR A 161 12.71 -6.19 -2.62
N TYR A 162 13.84 -6.88 -2.42
CA TYR A 162 14.77 -7.31 -3.45
C TYR A 162 15.65 -8.44 -2.89
N HIS A 163 15.85 -9.47 -3.69
CA HIS A 163 16.79 -10.56 -3.45
C HIS A 163 17.48 -10.98 -4.75
N TRP A 164 18.80 -10.88 -4.80
CA TRP A 164 19.60 -11.09 -6.03
C TRP A 164 19.43 -12.45 -6.73
N LEU A 165 19.13 -13.54 -5.99
CA LEU A 165 18.86 -14.86 -6.57
C LEU A 165 17.47 -15.02 -7.20
N HIS A 166 16.51 -14.18 -6.80
CA HIS A 166 15.09 -14.39 -7.10
C HIS A 166 14.50 -13.28 -7.94
N ASP A 167 15.12 -12.10 -7.92
CA ASP A 167 14.64 -10.92 -8.62
C ASP A 167 15.55 -10.53 -9.79
N ASP A 168 14.93 -10.00 -10.85
CA ASP A 168 15.67 -9.32 -11.92
C ASP A 168 16.37 -8.08 -11.34
N ALA A 169 17.59 -7.79 -11.81
CA ALA A 169 18.37 -6.63 -11.38
C ALA A 169 17.63 -5.29 -11.57
N LYS A 170 16.61 -5.22 -12.43
CA LYS A 170 15.74 -4.04 -12.66
C LYS A 170 14.74 -3.80 -11.54
N VAL A 171 14.43 -4.79 -10.70
CA VAL A 171 13.52 -4.63 -9.55
C VAL A 171 14.09 -3.59 -8.60
N LEU A 172 15.38 -3.70 -8.28
CA LEU A 172 16.12 -2.67 -7.56
C LEU A 172 16.58 -1.59 -8.54
N LYS A 173 15.77 -0.53 -8.68
CA LYS A 173 16.08 0.60 -9.56
C LYS A 173 17.51 1.11 -9.35
N GLU A 174 18.19 1.43 -10.44
CA GLU A 174 19.62 1.80 -10.44
C GLU A 174 19.97 2.91 -9.44
N PHE A 175 19.19 4.00 -9.38
CA PHE A 175 19.47 5.09 -8.43
C PHE A 175 19.45 4.62 -6.97
N ARG A 176 18.53 3.69 -6.65
CA ARG A 176 18.39 3.13 -5.31
C ARG A 176 19.50 2.13 -5.01
N ARG A 177 19.88 1.32 -6.00
CA ARG A 177 21.06 0.44 -5.91
C ARG A 177 22.31 1.24 -5.59
N ARG A 178 22.58 2.31 -6.36
CA ARG A 178 23.73 3.21 -6.13
C ARG A 178 23.68 3.89 -4.75
N PHE A 179 22.49 4.29 -4.30
CA PHE A 179 22.29 4.83 -2.95
C PHE A 179 22.68 3.80 -1.88
N TYR A 180 22.25 2.54 -2.01
CA TYR A 180 22.63 1.47 -1.09
C TYR A 180 24.12 1.13 -1.16
N GLU A 181 24.69 1.03 -2.37
CA GLU A 181 26.13 0.79 -2.59
C GLU A 181 26.99 1.88 -1.94
N TYR A 182 26.55 3.15 -2.01
CA TYR A 182 27.23 4.26 -1.34
C TYR A 182 27.28 4.07 0.18
N PHE A 183 26.14 3.72 0.81
CA PHE A 183 26.12 3.49 2.25
C PHE A 183 26.86 2.22 2.67
N ALA A 184 26.86 1.17 1.84
CA ALA A 184 27.68 -0.01 2.05
C ALA A 184 29.17 0.34 2.07
N LYS A 185 29.64 1.14 1.10
CA LYS A 185 31.02 1.63 1.07
C LYS A 185 31.35 2.49 2.30
N LYS A 186 30.47 3.44 2.66
CA LYS A 186 30.65 4.26 3.87
C LYS A 186 30.70 3.42 5.15
N PHE A 187 29.93 2.34 5.23
CA PHE A 187 30.00 1.42 6.35
C PHE A 187 31.36 0.72 6.41
N ILE A 188 31.86 0.21 5.28
CA ILE A 188 33.19 -0.42 5.22
C ILE A 188 34.27 0.57 5.65
N GLU A 189 34.28 1.79 5.08
CA GLU A 189 35.22 2.86 5.45
C GLU A 189 35.16 3.17 6.96
N THR A 190 33.96 3.24 7.55
CA THR A 190 33.77 3.58 8.96
C THR A 190 34.27 2.48 9.90
N PHE A 191 34.16 1.22 9.49
CA PHE A 191 34.52 0.05 10.30
C PHE A 191 35.75 -0.69 9.77
N GLN A 192 36.56 -0.03 8.93
CA GLN A 192 37.69 -0.63 8.23
C GLN A 192 38.67 -1.29 9.22
N ASP A 193 39.06 -0.54 10.26
CA ASP A 193 40.02 -1.00 11.27
C ASP A 193 39.49 -2.09 12.21
N ARG A 194 38.19 -2.45 12.14
CA ARG A 194 37.55 -3.40 13.07
C ARG A 194 37.11 -4.68 12.40
N CYS A 195 36.37 -4.55 11.31
CA CYS A 195 35.65 -5.66 10.69
C CYS A 195 36.07 -5.91 9.24
N PHE A 196 36.85 -5.00 8.64
CA PHE A 196 37.18 -5.02 7.22
C PHE A 196 38.66 -4.69 6.97
N THR A 197 39.55 -5.18 7.83
CA THR A 197 41.00 -4.85 7.81
C THR A 197 41.69 -5.28 6.52
N ASP A 198 41.18 -6.34 5.88
CA ASP A 198 41.73 -6.87 4.63
C ASP A 198 41.06 -6.28 3.37
N ILE A 199 40.10 -5.36 3.57
CA ILE A 199 39.34 -4.76 2.48
C ILE A 199 39.87 -3.36 2.19
N GLY A 200 40.28 -3.15 0.94
CA GLY A 200 40.76 -1.85 0.47
C GLY A 200 39.65 -0.79 0.37
N PRO A 201 40.01 0.50 0.36
CA PRO A 201 39.04 1.61 0.28
C PRO A 201 38.22 1.64 -1.02
N ASP A 202 38.76 1.10 -2.12
CA ASP A 202 38.11 1.06 -3.44
C ASP A 202 37.33 -0.23 -3.70
N VAL A 203 36.91 -0.93 -2.65
CA VAL A 203 36.20 -2.20 -2.80
C VAL A 203 34.88 -2.04 -3.57
N GLU A 204 34.66 -2.93 -4.54
CA GLU A 204 33.36 -3.07 -5.18
C GLU A 204 32.38 -3.74 -4.21
N THR A 205 31.22 -3.12 -4.05
CA THR A 205 30.12 -3.65 -3.25
C THR A 205 29.00 -4.09 -4.16
N SER A 206 28.37 -5.21 -3.83
CA SER A 206 27.18 -5.70 -4.54
C SER A 206 26.03 -5.91 -3.56
N ILE A 207 24.86 -5.36 -3.90
CA ILE A 207 23.66 -5.50 -3.07
C ILE A 207 23.08 -6.90 -3.29
N LEU A 208 23.02 -7.67 -2.20
CA LEU A 208 22.44 -9.02 -2.20
C LEU A 208 20.94 -8.94 -1.90
N GLU A 209 20.57 -8.20 -0.86
CA GLU A 209 19.18 -8.08 -0.42
C GLU A 209 18.89 -6.66 0.05
N SER A 210 17.65 -6.21 -0.15
CA SER A 210 17.16 -5.00 0.50
C SER A 210 15.74 -5.17 0.98
N GLY A 211 15.44 -4.67 2.17
CA GLY A 211 14.12 -4.65 2.74
C GLY A 211 13.90 -3.43 3.63
N PHE A 212 12.74 -3.37 4.25
CA PHE A 212 12.45 -2.37 5.26
C PHE A 212 11.93 -3.01 6.55
N LEU A 213 12.22 -2.33 7.65
CA LEU A 213 11.70 -2.65 8.97
C LEU A 213 10.65 -1.62 9.35
N LEU A 214 9.50 -2.10 9.83
CA LEU A 214 8.51 -1.30 10.53
C LEU A 214 8.58 -1.62 12.02
N ASN A 215 8.42 -0.60 12.86
CA ASN A 215 8.23 -0.72 14.30
C ASN A 215 6.92 -0.02 14.67
N LYS A 216 5.94 -0.72 15.27
CA LYS A 216 4.63 -0.17 15.64
C LYS A 216 3.94 0.59 14.50
N ASN A 217 3.90 -0.01 13.30
CA ASN A 217 3.34 0.57 12.07
C ASN A 217 4.08 1.79 11.50
N GLN A 218 5.23 2.16 12.05
CA GLN A 218 6.08 3.25 11.59
C GLN A 218 7.32 2.71 10.89
N PHE A 219 7.75 3.38 9.82
CA PHE A 219 8.98 3.00 9.14
C PHE A 219 10.18 3.27 10.05
N PHE A 220 10.93 2.22 10.37
CA PHE A 220 12.08 2.28 11.26
C PHE A 220 13.39 2.46 10.49
N GLY A 221 13.51 1.82 9.32
CA GLY A 221 14.68 1.92 8.47
C GLY A 221 14.72 0.88 7.36
N SER A 222 15.72 0.99 6.50
CA SER A 222 16.00 0.03 5.43
C SER A 222 17.09 -0.92 5.86
N VAL A 223 16.89 -2.22 5.65
CA VAL A 223 17.91 -3.23 5.90
C VAL A 223 18.53 -3.60 4.58
N ILE A 224 19.83 -3.42 4.45
CA ILE A 224 20.59 -3.68 3.23
C ILE A 224 21.65 -4.72 3.54
N LYS A 225 21.59 -5.84 2.82
CA LYS A 225 22.62 -6.86 2.85
C LYS A 225 23.46 -6.77 1.59
N PHE A 226 24.77 -6.72 1.75
CA PHE A 226 25.69 -6.58 0.65
C PHE A 226 26.90 -7.49 0.81
N ASN A 227 27.56 -7.76 -0.31
CA ASN A 227 28.86 -8.41 -0.36
C ASN A 227 29.94 -7.36 -0.66
N ALA A 228 31.07 -7.50 0.03
CA ALA A 228 32.31 -6.79 -0.22
C ALA A 228 33.42 -7.84 -0.27
N GLN A 229 33.84 -8.23 -1.48
CA GLN A 229 34.80 -9.32 -1.72
C GLN A 229 34.39 -10.63 -1.02
N THR A 230 35.13 -11.05 0.01
CA THR A 230 34.88 -12.30 0.76
C THR A 230 33.95 -12.11 1.96
N THR A 231 33.54 -10.87 2.26
CA THR A 231 32.73 -10.57 3.45
C THR A 231 31.32 -10.16 3.07
N ASN A 232 30.33 -10.75 3.74
CA ASN A 232 28.94 -10.29 3.69
C ASN A 232 28.64 -9.48 4.94
N ALA A 233 27.94 -8.37 4.76
CA ALA A 233 27.52 -7.52 5.86
C ALA A 233 26.06 -7.07 5.66
N GLU A 234 25.43 -6.72 6.76
CA GLU A 234 24.08 -6.16 6.79
C GLU A 234 24.09 -4.85 7.55
N ILE A 235 23.42 -3.84 7.00
CA ILE A 235 23.32 -2.52 7.58
C ILE A 235 21.87 -2.08 7.68
N LEU A 236 21.54 -1.42 8.79
CA LEU A 236 20.27 -0.73 8.98
C LEU A 236 20.45 0.76 8.74
N LEU A 237 19.80 1.28 7.70
CA LEU A 237 19.77 2.70 7.36
C LEU A 237 18.54 3.35 7.99
N GLN A 238 18.76 4.27 8.92
CA GLN A 238 17.70 5.03 9.58
C GLN A 238 17.70 6.49 9.12
N GLN A 239 16.53 7.00 8.78
CA GLN A 239 16.36 8.41 8.47
C GLN A 239 16.32 9.21 9.78
N LYS A 240 17.19 10.21 9.92
CA LYS A 240 16.99 11.26 10.93
C LYS A 240 15.93 12.23 10.42
N GLN A 241 14.76 12.23 11.05
CA GLN A 241 13.74 13.24 10.80
C GLN A 241 14.07 14.50 11.61
N ASN A 242 14.31 15.61 10.91
CA ASN A 242 14.44 16.94 11.50
C ASN A 242 13.25 17.80 11.04
N ASP A 243 12.03 17.33 11.26
CA ASP A 243 10.84 18.09 10.93
C ASP A 243 10.64 19.20 11.97
N THR A 244 10.64 20.45 11.53
CA THR A 244 10.30 21.60 12.36
C THR A 244 8.96 22.16 11.92
N PHE A 245 7.90 21.86 12.68
CA PHE A 245 6.56 22.38 12.43
C PHE A 245 6.36 23.69 13.17
N LEU A 246 6.54 24.82 12.48
CA LEU A 246 6.28 26.16 13.03
C LEU A 246 4.92 26.73 12.58
N PHE A 247 3.90 25.87 12.46
CA PHE A 247 2.58 26.28 11.96
C PHE A 247 1.47 25.92 12.96
N THR A 248 1.24 26.81 13.92
CA THR A 248 0.10 26.74 14.83
C THR A 248 -0.60 28.10 14.89
N GLU A 249 -1.83 28.15 14.40
CA GLU A 249 -2.75 29.25 14.64
C GLU A 249 -4.02 28.72 15.32
N ASN A 250 -4.75 29.59 16.04
CA ASN A 250 -5.94 29.20 16.81
C ASN A 250 -6.96 28.40 15.99
N ASN A 251 -7.13 28.73 14.70
CA ASN A 251 -8.19 28.18 13.85
C ASN A 251 -7.67 27.13 12.85
N LEU A 252 -6.34 26.90 12.80
CA LEU A 252 -5.67 26.08 11.79
C LEU A 252 -4.38 25.51 12.38
N GLN A 253 -4.34 24.20 12.57
CA GLN A 253 -3.18 23.50 13.13
C GLN A 253 -2.70 22.41 12.18
N LEU A 254 -1.44 22.50 11.75
CA LEU A 254 -0.76 21.43 11.00
C LEU A 254 -0.33 20.35 12.00
N GLN A 255 -0.66 19.10 11.70
CA GLN A 255 -0.29 17.96 12.54
C GLN A 255 0.80 17.11 11.91
N ILE A 256 0.72 16.90 10.59
CA ILE A 256 1.68 16.09 9.84
C ILE A 256 1.89 16.76 8.48
N LEU A 257 3.14 16.85 8.05
CA LEU A 257 3.52 17.17 6.67
C LEU A 257 4.53 16.11 6.23
N LYS A 258 4.33 15.56 5.04
CA LYS A 258 5.30 14.64 4.45
C LYS A 258 5.35 14.81 2.95
N VAL A 259 6.56 14.97 2.44
CA VAL A 259 6.85 15.08 1.01
C VAL A 259 7.44 13.75 0.54
N CYS A 260 6.80 13.09 -0.41
CA CYS A 260 7.19 11.76 -0.87
C CYS A 260 6.52 11.44 -2.22
N ASN A 261 6.39 10.16 -2.59
CA ASN A 261 5.63 9.70 -3.73
C ASN A 261 4.95 8.35 -3.48
N LYS A 262 4.06 7.94 -4.38
CA LYS A 262 3.28 6.70 -4.32
C LYS A 262 2.35 6.64 -3.10
N PHE A 263 1.60 7.71 -2.86
CA PHE A 263 0.56 7.73 -1.84
C PHE A 263 -0.61 6.82 -2.22
N ASP A 264 -0.89 5.82 -1.40
CA ASP A 264 -2.07 4.99 -1.50
C ASP A 264 -3.24 5.73 -0.87
N GLU A 265 -4.05 6.42 -1.67
CA GLU A 265 -5.20 7.18 -1.18
C GLU A 265 -6.31 6.31 -0.55
N LYS A 266 -6.34 4.99 -0.83
CA LYS A 266 -7.29 4.08 -0.20
C LYS A 266 -6.90 3.83 1.25
N GLU A 267 -5.59 3.65 1.48
CA GLU A 267 -5.03 3.35 2.80
C GLU A 267 -4.36 4.54 3.51
N GLU A 268 -4.33 5.71 2.87
CA GLU A 268 -3.78 6.96 3.42
C GLU A 268 -2.33 6.81 3.92
N LYS A 269 -1.50 6.04 3.20
CA LYS A 269 -0.07 5.84 3.49
C LYS A 269 0.76 5.92 2.21
N PHE A 270 2.01 6.39 2.32
CA PHE A 270 2.98 6.28 1.24
C PHE A 270 3.49 4.85 1.12
N ARG A 271 3.54 4.31 -0.10
CA ARG A 271 4.13 3.00 -0.40
C ARG A 271 5.63 3.06 -0.71
N ASN A 272 6.19 4.26 -0.92
CA ASN A 272 7.62 4.50 -0.84
C ASN A 272 7.98 4.83 0.62
N PHE A 273 8.22 3.82 1.45
CA PHE A 273 8.42 4.02 2.90
C PHE A 273 9.64 4.88 3.23
N GLU A 274 10.73 4.66 2.52
CA GLU A 274 11.99 5.39 2.67
C GLU A 274 11.94 6.82 2.13
N CYS A 275 10.96 7.10 1.26
CA CYS A 275 10.86 8.36 0.52
C CYS A 275 12.13 8.75 -0.23
N LEU A 276 12.87 7.77 -0.76
CA LEU A 276 13.93 8.02 -1.73
C LEU A 276 13.32 8.43 -3.06
N LEU A 277 13.68 9.61 -3.54
CA LEU A 277 13.16 10.23 -4.76
C LEU A 277 14.28 10.40 -5.79
N PHE A 278 13.96 10.12 -7.05
CA PHE A 278 14.81 10.44 -8.20
C PHE A 278 14.36 11.75 -8.87
N GLN A 279 15.21 12.35 -9.69
CA GLN A 279 14.99 13.69 -10.28
C GLN A 279 13.70 13.80 -11.10
N THR A 280 13.25 12.69 -11.70
CA THR A 280 12.07 12.60 -12.55
C THR A 280 10.85 12.03 -11.82
N ASP A 281 10.96 11.73 -10.52
CA ASP A 281 9.82 11.22 -9.76
C ASP A 281 8.81 12.36 -9.52
N SER A 282 7.53 12.03 -9.62
CA SER A 282 6.46 12.94 -9.23
C SER A 282 6.53 13.20 -7.72
N LEU A 283 6.31 14.45 -7.31
CA LEU A 283 6.28 14.83 -5.91
C LEU A 283 4.85 14.86 -5.38
N GLU A 284 4.65 14.34 -4.18
CA GLU A 284 3.36 14.34 -3.50
C GLU A 284 3.53 14.88 -2.08
N ILE A 285 2.71 15.87 -1.73
CA ILE A 285 2.69 16.51 -0.42
C ILE A 285 1.46 16.00 0.32
N MET A 286 1.66 15.16 1.32
CA MET A 286 0.61 14.78 2.25
C MET A 286 0.64 15.72 3.45
N HIS A 287 -0.52 16.26 3.80
CA HIS A 287 -0.64 17.15 4.93
C HIS A 287 -1.92 16.86 5.73
N GLN A 288 -1.77 16.77 7.05
CA GLN A 288 -2.85 16.53 7.99
C GLN A 288 -3.11 17.77 8.84
N TRP A 289 -4.37 18.19 8.88
CA TRP A 289 -4.78 19.42 9.54
C TRP A 289 -5.92 19.20 10.51
N LYS A 290 -5.89 19.95 11.62
CA LYS A 290 -7.08 20.22 12.42
C LYS A 290 -7.61 21.60 12.04
N LEU A 291 -8.83 21.62 11.52
CA LEU A 291 -9.44 22.78 10.87
C LEU A 291 -10.67 23.26 11.63
N GLU A 292 -10.69 24.52 12.03
CA GLU A 292 -11.93 25.19 12.40
C GLU A 292 -12.72 25.63 11.16
N LEU A 293 -13.98 26.01 11.38
CA LEU A 293 -14.91 26.39 10.32
C LEU A 293 -14.36 27.58 9.51
N GLY A 294 -14.44 27.49 8.18
CA GLY A 294 -14.03 28.58 7.30
C GLY A 294 -13.15 28.13 6.13
N LEU A 295 -12.66 29.13 5.39
CA LEU A 295 -11.73 28.97 4.28
C LEU A 295 -10.33 29.39 4.75
N HIS A 296 -9.36 28.50 4.54
CA HIS A 296 -7.96 28.76 4.87
C HIS A 296 -7.12 28.62 3.60
N ARG A 297 -6.38 29.68 3.26
CA ARG A 297 -5.48 29.68 2.10
C ARG A 297 -4.05 29.43 2.57
N ILE A 298 -3.39 28.50 1.90
CA ILE A 298 -2.02 28.07 2.23
C ILE A 298 -1.23 28.05 0.93
N GLU A 299 -0.07 28.68 0.94
CA GLU A 299 0.90 28.61 -0.14
C GLU A 299 1.98 27.57 0.16
N PHE A 300 2.27 26.74 -0.83
CA PHE A 300 3.43 25.86 -0.85
C PHE A 300 4.55 26.52 -1.62
N VAL A 301 5.73 26.61 -0.99
CA VAL A 301 6.95 27.09 -1.62
C VAL A 301 8.00 25.99 -1.52
N LEU A 302 8.45 25.47 -2.67
CA LEU A 302 9.57 24.53 -2.69
C LEU A 302 10.86 25.24 -3.08
N LEU A 303 11.88 25.03 -2.25
CA LEU A 303 13.25 25.48 -2.49
C LEU A 303 14.12 24.29 -2.88
N ASP A 304 15.00 24.51 -3.84
CA ASP A 304 16.00 23.53 -4.27
C ASP A 304 17.16 23.41 -3.26
N ALA A 305 18.14 22.56 -3.59
CA ALA A 305 19.32 22.35 -2.75
C ALA A 305 20.19 23.62 -2.53
N GLN A 306 20.05 24.63 -3.38
CA GLN A 306 20.74 25.91 -3.29
C GLN A 306 19.86 27.00 -2.65
N ASN A 307 18.68 26.64 -2.15
CA ASN A 307 17.65 27.52 -1.60
C ASN A 307 16.99 28.46 -2.62
N TYR A 308 17.08 28.17 -3.91
CA TYR A 308 16.31 28.89 -4.92
C TYR A 308 14.89 28.33 -4.98
N PRO A 309 13.87 29.20 -4.99
CA PRO A 309 12.51 28.73 -5.15
C PRO A 309 12.26 28.28 -6.59
N PHE A 310 11.68 27.10 -6.77
CA PHE A 310 11.38 26.55 -8.10
C PHE A 310 9.91 26.18 -8.29
N PHE A 311 9.10 26.16 -7.22
CA PHE A 311 7.68 25.86 -7.31
C PHE A 311 6.89 26.62 -6.25
N PHE A 312 5.74 27.16 -6.68
CA PHE A 312 4.77 27.89 -5.87
C PHE A 312 3.36 27.47 -6.27
N ASP A 313 2.52 27.15 -5.29
CA ASP A 313 1.07 27.04 -5.52
C ASP A 313 0.26 27.37 -4.27
N GLU A 314 -0.94 27.91 -4.47
CA GLU A 314 -1.91 28.18 -3.40
C GLU A 314 -2.97 27.08 -3.35
N ILE A 315 -3.16 26.49 -2.18
CA ILE A 315 -4.26 25.58 -1.90
C ILE A 315 -5.29 26.22 -0.96
N VAL A 316 -6.55 25.83 -1.15
CA VAL A 316 -7.65 26.27 -0.30
C VAL A 316 -8.19 25.10 0.50
N LEU A 317 -8.06 25.17 1.82
CA LEU A 317 -8.68 24.23 2.74
C LEU A 317 -10.06 24.78 3.15
N ASN A 318 -11.11 24.02 2.87
CA ASN A 318 -12.48 24.41 3.18
C ASN A 318 -13.10 23.48 4.23
N GLN A 319 -13.53 24.04 5.35
CA GLN A 319 -14.28 23.34 6.39
C GLN A 319 -15.70 23.89 6.50
N THR A 320 -16.66 23.15 5.96
CA THR A 320 -18.08 23.55 5.92
C THR A 320 -18.91 22.96 7.07
N HIS A 321 -18.42 21.93 7.77
CA HIS A 321 -19.19 21.20 8.77
C HIS A 321 -18.76 21.56 10.21
N ARG A 322 -19.65 22.22 10.96
CA ARG A 322 -19.44 22.58 12.39
C ARG A 322 -19.07 21.38 13.27
N ASN A 323 -19.64 20.21 13.01
CA ASN A 323 -19.37 18.98 13.79
C ASN A 323 -18.02 18.31 13.46
N ARG A 324 -17.29 18.77 12.42
CA ARG A 324 -15.97 18.25 12.05
C ARG A 324 -14.82 19.15 12.50
N SER A 325 -15.09 20.26 13.20
CA SER A 325 -14.08 21.22 13.66
C SER A 325 -13.01 20.63 14.59
N LYS A 326 -13.19 19.40 15.07
CA LYS A 326 -12.25 18.68 15.92
C LYS A 326 -11.63 17.42 15.27
N ILE A 327 -11.97 17.10 14.02
CA ILE A 327 -11.48 15.89 13.34
C ILE A 327 -10.34 16.27 12.40
N SER A 328 -9.20 15.62 12.58
CA SER A 328 -8.04 15.74 11.69
C SER A 328 -8.37 15.25 10.28
N GLN A 329 -8.03 16.05 9.28
CA GLN A 329 -8.27 15.76 7.87
C GLN A 329 -6.95 15.64 7.12
N ILE A 330 -6.82 14.58 6.33
CA ILE A 330 -5.67 14.32 5.47
C ILE A 330 -6.01 14.83 4.08
N PHE A 331 -5.07 15.55 3.49
CA PHE A 331 -5.12 16.03 2.12
C PHE A 331 -3.84 15.62 1.41
N LEU A 332 -3.94 15.53 0.09
CA LEU A 332 -2.84 15.16 -0.79
C LEU A 332 -2.79 16.13 -1.96
N TYR A 333 -1.63 16.74 -2.14
CA TYR A 333 -1.34 17.60 -3.28
C TYR A 333 -0.28 16.92 -4.16
N LYS A 334 -0.54 16.81 -5.47
CA LYS A 334 0.33 16.09 -6.41
C LYS A 334 0.96 17.06 -7.40
N ILE A 335 2.29 17.08 -7.44
CA ILE A 335 3.06 17.88 -8.39
C ILE A 335 3.54 16.97 -9.52
N LYS A 336 2.94 17.15 -10.70
CA LYS A 336 3.15 16.26 -11.86
C LYS A 336 4.43 16.56 -12.64
N HIS A 337 4.90 17.81 -12.62
CA HIS A 337 6.02 18.27 -13.43
C HIS A 337 6.99 19.06 -12.55
N VAL A 338 7.95 18.33 -11.97
CA VAL A 338 9.08 18.91 -11.25
C VAL A 338 10.32 18.13 -11.65
N THR A 339 11.40 18.85 -11.90
CA THR A 339 12.73 18.25 -12.01
C THR A 339 13.52 18.65 -10.79
N LEU A 340 13.82 17.68 -9.93
CA LEU A 340 14.61 17.93 -8.72
C LEU A 340 16.09 17.94 -9.10
N ASN A 341 16.85 18.90 -8.57
CA ASN A 341 18.29 18.82 -8.63
C ASN A 341 18.81 17.87 -7.53
N TYR A 342 20.12 17.60 -7.50
CA TYR A 342 20.67 16.76 -6.42
C TYR A 342 20.84 17.59 -5.15
N GLY A 343 20.32 17.08 -4.03
CA GLY A 343 20.54 17.64 -2.70
C GLY A 343 19.28 17.77 -1.85
N LEU A 344 19.41 18.49 -0.73
CA LEU A 344 18.34 18.65 0.25
C LEU A 344 17.39 19.78 -0.15
N HIS A 345 16.17 19.43 -0.53
CA HIS A 345 15.11 20.37 -0.86
C HIS A 345 14.32 20.76 0.40
N LYS A 346 13.68 21.93 0.36
CA LYS A 346 12.84 22.42 1.47
C LYS A 346 11.44 22.72 0.99
N LEU A 347 10.44 22.35 1.79
CA LEU A 347 9.06 22.79 1.62
C LEU A 347 8.72 23.79 2.72
N ILE A 348 8.28 24.98 2.34
CA ILE A 348 7.80 26.02 3.23
C ILE A 348 6.30 26.17 3.01
N LEU A 349 5.55 26.25 4.12
CA LEU A 349 4.13 26.55 4.12
C LEU A 349 3.91 27.96 4.64
N VAL A 350 3.19 28.77 3.88
CA VAL A 350 2.85 30.15 4.27
C VAL A 350 1.34 30.29 4.31
N LYS A 351 0.78 30.88 5.37
CA LYS A 351 -0.64 31.26 5.38
C LYS A 351 -0.81 32.60 4.71
N THR A 352 -1.62 32.67 3.66
CA THR A 352 -1.95 33.94 3.04
C THR A 352 -3.10 34.62 3.79
N LYS A 353 -2.81 35.78 4.39
CA LYS A 353 -3.84 36.75 4.80
C LYS A 353 -4.16 37.66 3.62
N ARG A 354 -4.80 37.13 2.57
CA ARG A 354 -5.43 38.04 1.59
C ARG A 354 -6.66 38.63 2.27
N PHE A 355 -6.53 39.88 2.71
CA PHE A 355 -7.64 40.75 3.04
C PHE A 355 -8.48 40.88 1.76
N THR A 356 -9.66 40.26 1.75
CA THR A 356 -10.71 40.60 0.79
C THR A 356 -11.44 41.83 1.28
#